data_AF-A0A8T7I2S0-F1
#
_entry.id   AF-A0A8T7I2S0-F1
#
_cell.length_a   1.000
_cell.length_b   1.000
_cell.length_c   1.000
_cell.angle_alpha   90.00
_cell.angle_beta   90.00
_cell.angle_gamma   90.00
#
_symmetry.space_group_name_H-M   'P 1'
#
loop_
_entity.id
_entity.type
_entity.pdbx_description
1 polymer ?
#
loop_
_entity_poly.entity_id
_entity_poly.type
_entity_poly.pdbx_seq_one_letter_code
_entity_poly.pdbx_strand_id
1 'polypeptide(L)'
;MKSFLKSLLGHGVKAEMLVGVWYGKSKNSQGSITLTRSTMEKNGKAEVFFKQQHENSEPYVAIEEGDWKLERDIIIKVMKDHYDSTLEHNYKVTYVDDKTLEYKSIEQHGAEYRLYKETPERKKNFDEFLSGESVKKPSKPRSNQRPVMPMFNSAKTGMSPQEVVEHFIADYEVWNSFSCQLNDDNVVLDFVHEAYQDLLDRYCAAGLDRQGYSFRNQSHHRKAHEHIVSSKIDSDIALVVTHHTKRLGDKDYSDTYEYHLQYINDSWKISSLLAVFDSEKVECL
;
A
#
# COMPACT_ATOMS: atom_id res chain seq x y z
N MET A 1 -14.66 21.93 26.63
CA MET A 1 -13.56 22.90 26.39
C MET A 1 -12.58 22.35 25.34
N LYS A 2 -12.99 22.28 24.06
CA LYS A 2 -12.15 21.83 22.92
C LYS A 2 -12.36 22.74 21.69
N SER A 3 -12.30 24.06 21.87
CA SER A 3 -12.61 25.01 20.79
C SER A 3 -11.90 26.36 20.91
N PHE A 4 -10.72 26.41 21.54
CA PHE A 4 -9.89 27.63 21.54
C PHE A 4 -8.46 27.21 21.21
N LEU A 5 -8.05 27.50 19.97
CA LEU A 5 -6.70 27.44 19.37
C LEU A 5 -6.76 26.95 17.90
N LYS A 6 -7.68 27.49 17.09
CA LYS A 6 -7.62 27.44 15.63
C LYS A 6 -7.40 28.86 15.11
N SER A 7 -6.20 29.41 15.35
CA SER A 7 -5.71 30.63 14.67
C SER A 7 -4.30 30.99 15.18
N LEU A 8 -3.30 30.15 14.92
CA LEU A 8 -1.89 30.53 15.02
C LEU A 8 -1.18 30.59 13.66
N LEU A 9 -1.87 30.25 12.55
CA LEU A 9 -1.34 30.38 11.19
C LEU A 9 -1.44 31.80 10.60
N GLY A 10 -1.66 32.82 11.44
CA GLY A 10 -1.61 34.23 11.01
C GLY A 10 -0.18 34.70 10.67
N HIS A 11 0.83 33.95 11.11
CA HIS A 11 2.22 34.10 10.70
C HIS A 11 2.63 32.75 10.11
N GLY A 12 2.91 32.73 8.79
CA GLY A 12 3.19 31.49 8.07
C GLY A 12 4.24 30.61 8.76
N VAL A 13 4.18 29.31 8.51
CA VAL A 13 5.16 28.34 9.02
C VAL A 13 6.54 28.75 8.53
N LYS A 14 7.53 28.77 9.43
CA LYS A 14 8.92 29.08 9.08
C LYS A 14 9.78 27.83 9.14
N ALA A 15 10.75 27.70 8.23
CA ALA A 15 11.59 26.52 8.11
C ALA A 15 12.36 26.23 9.41
N GLU A 16 12.81 27.26 10.12
CA GLU A 16 13.51 27.13 11.40
C GLU A 16 12.69 26.44 12.50
N MET A 17 11.35 26.50 12.43
CA MET A 17 10.48 25.80 13.38
C MET A 17 10.57 24.29 13.19
N LEU A 18 10.79 23.84 11.94
CA LEU A 18 10.85 22.44 11.54
C LEU A 18 12.22 21.82 11.77
N VAL A 19 13.30 22.62 11.80
CA VAL A 19 14.67 22.11 12.00
C VAL A 19 14.83 21.43 13.35
N GLY A 20 15.30 20.18 13.37
CA GLY A 20 15.60 19.40 14.56
C GLY A 20 15.19 17.94 14.42
N VAL A 21 15.24 17.21 15.54
CA VAL A 21 14.81 15.80 15.63
C VAL A 21 13.40 15.73 16.20
N TRP A 22 12.56 14.92 15.56
CA TRP A 22 11.14 14.77 15.88
C TRP A 22 10.78 13.29 16.00
N TYR A 23 9.98 12.96 17.02
CA TYR A 23 9.55 11.60 17.31
C TYR A 23 8.04 11.44 17.18
N GLY A 24 7.61 10.41 16.47
CA GLY A 24 6.22 10.04 16.27
C GLY A 24 5.94 8.65 16.79
N LYS A 25 4.70 8.45 17.27
CA LYS A 25 4.13 7.13 17.51
C LYS A 25 2.71 7.14 17.00
N SER A 26 2.41 6.30 16.02
CA SER A 26 1.06 6.11 15.51
C SER A 26 0.65 4.64 15.65
N LYS A 27 -0.66 4.41 15.65
CA LYS A 27 -1.25 3.09 15.57
C LYS A 27 -2.23 3.10 14.40
N ASN A 28 -2.03 2.22 13.42
CA ASN A 28 -2.95 2.13 12.28
C ASN A 28 -4.24 1.38 12.69
N SER A 29 -5.22 1.33 11.77
CA SER A 29 -6.49 0.63 11.99
C SER A 29 -6.35 -0.87 12.23
N GLN A 30 -5.27 -1.47 11.74
CA GLN A 30 -4.90 -2.88 11.91
C GLN A 30 -4.19 -3.15 13.24
N GLY A 31 -3.92 -2.10 14.03
CA GLY A 31 -3.29 -2.20 15.33
C GLY A 31 -1.76 -2.19 15.32
N SER A 32 -1.13 -2.13 14.15
CA SER A 32 0.32 -1.98 14.02
C SER A 32 0.76 -0.65 14.62
N ILE A 33 1.84 -0.69 15.38
CA ILE A 33 2.45 0.48 15.98
C ILE A 33 3.61 0.90 15.09
N THR A 34 3.58 2.14 14.61
CA THR A 34 4.72 2.74 13.89
C THR A 34 5.39 3.76 14.79
N LEU A 35 6.69 3.60 14.99
CA LEU A 35 7.54 4.64 15.52
C LEU A 35 8.25 5.35 14.38
N THR A 36 8.38 6.67 14.50
CA THR A 36 9.06 7.50 13.52
C THR A 36 10.06 8.40 14.24
N ARG A 37 11.28 8.52 13.71
CA ARG A 37 12.23 9.59 14.04
C ARG A 37 12.52 10.34 12.75
N SER A 38 12.18 11.62 12.69
CA SER A 38 12.50 12.48 11.55
C SER A 38 13.49 13.55 11.97
N THR A 39 14.60 13.64 11.26
CA THR A 39 15.60 14.70 11.39
C THR A 39 15.45 15.64 10.21
N MET A 40 15.37 16.95 10.47
CA MET A 40 15.39 18.00 9.46
C MET A 40 16.51 18.98 9.79
N GLU A 41 17.52 19.07 8.95
CA GLU A 41 18.69 19.93 9.13
C GLU A 41 18.53 21.30 8.46
N LYS A 42 19.27 22.30 8.96
CA LYS A 42 19.24 23.67 8.41
C LYS A 42 19.74 23.76 6.96
N ASN A 43 20.60 22.84 6.54
CA ASN A 43 21.16 22.78 5.20
C ASN A 43 20.19 22.14 4.18
N GLY A 44 18.98 21.77 4.60
CA GLY A 44 18.00 21.09 3.74
C GLY A 44 18.14 19.57 3.71
N LYS A 45 19.00 18.94 4.52
CA LYS A 45 19.08 17.48 4.63
C LYS A 45 18.02 16.92 5.58
N ALA A 46 17.46 15.78 5.21
CA ALA A 46 16.49 15.07 6.02
C ALA A 46 16.83 13.59 6.13
N GLU A 47 16.49 13.03 7.29
CA GLU A 47 16.50 11.59 7.54
C GLU A 47 15.16 11.22 8.17
N VAL A 48 14.58 10.10 7.74
CA VAL A 48 13.39 9.52 8.35
C VAL A 48 13.68 8.06 8.67
N PHE A 49 13.78 7.76 9.96
CA PHE A 49 13.73 6.40 10.46
C PHE A 49 12.28 6.06 10.78
N PHE A 50 11.83 4.87 10.44
CA PHE A 50 10.62 4.31 11.01
C PHE A 50 10.73 2.82 11.29
N LYS A 51 10.12 2.40 12.40
CA LYS A 51 9.98 1.01 12.82
C LYS A 51 8.49 0.70 12.95
N GLN A 52 8.01 -0.24 12.15
CA GLN A 52 6.64 -0.71 12.19
C GLN A 52 6.59 -2.09 12.82
N GLN A 53 5.82 -2.22 13.91
CA GLN A 53 5.61 -3.47 14.64
C GLN A 53 4.14 -3.89 14.53
N HIS A 54 3.88 -5.03 13.89
CA HIS A 54 2.58 -5.70 13.99
C HIS A 54 2.58 -6.61 15.23
N GLU A 55 1.40 -6.94 15.76
CA GLU A 55 1.27 -7.66 17.04
C GLU A 55 2.01 -9.01 17.06
N ASN A 56 2.24 -9.63 15.89
CA ASN A 56 2.91 -10.92 15.75
C ASN A 56 3.95 -11.02 14.61
N SER A 57 4.37 -9.90 14.01
CA SER A 57 5.40 -9.89 12.95
C SER A 57 6.78 -9.53 13.50
N GLU A 58 7.83 -9.88 12.77
CA GLU A 58 9.11 -9.18 12.93
C GLU A 58 8.90 -7.68 12.61
N PRO A 59 9.56 -6.77 13.33
CA PRO A 59 9.46 -5.35 13.02
C PRO A 59 10.07 -5.05 11.65
N TYR A 60 9.33 -4.32 10.82
CA TYR A 60 9.91 -3.69 9.65
C TYR A 60 10.65 -2.42 10.09
N VAL A 61 11.89 -2.25 9.63
CA VAL A 61 12.73 -1.10 9.94
C VAL A 61 13.26 -0.53 8.63
N ALA A 62 13.08 0.78 8.44
CA ALA A 62 13.62 1.50 7.30
C ALA A 62 14.22 2.82 7.74
N ILE A 63 15.24 3.24 6.97
CA ILE A 63 15.86 4.55 7.06
C ILE A 63 15.85 5.12 5.66
N GLU A 64 15.26 6.29 5.52
CA GLU A 64 15.24 7.06 4.30
C GLU A 64 16.06 8.32 4.52
N GLU A 65 16.89 8.68 3.54
CA GLU A 65 17.74 9.87 3.56
C GLU A 65 17.49 10.72 2.33
N GLY A 66 17.56 12.04 2.45
CA GLY A 66 17.26 12.90 1.33
C GLY A 66 17.33 14.39 1.62
N ASP A 67 16.64 15.14 0.78
CA ASP A 67 16.54 16.59 0.85
C ASP A 67 15.12 17.00 1.28
N TRP A 68 15.00 18.12 1.99
CA TRP A 68 13.73 18.73 2.34
C TRP A 68 13.74 20.24 2.12
N LYS A 69 12.56 20.78 1.84
CA LYS A 69 12.30 22.23 1.79
C LYS A 69 10.89 22.53 2.30
N LEU A 70 10.67 23.79 2.67
CA LEU A 70 9.36 24.32 3.03
C LEU A 70 8.90 25.32 1.98
N GLU A 71 7.78 25.05 1.33
CA GLU A 71 7.12 25.97 0.43
C GLU A 71 5.76 26.37 1.02
N ARG A 72 5.66 27.61 1.51
CA ARG A 72 4.50 28.11 2.28
C ARG A 72 4.27 27.27 3.55
N ASP A 73 3.27 26.41 3.54
CA ASP A 73 2.90 25.47 4.60
C ASP A 73 3.08 24.00 4.17
N ILE A 74 3.79 23.74 3.07
CA ILE A 74 4.04 22.40 2.54
C ILE A 74 5.50 22.02 2.74
N ILE A 75 5.73 20.96 3.51
CA ILE A 75 7.01 20.28 3.60
C ILE A 75 7.13 19.37 2.39
N ILE A 76 8.15 19.59 1.59
CA ILE A 76 8.49 18.75 0.43
C ILE A 76 9.74 17.97 0.84
N LYS A 77 9.66 16.64 0.84
CA LYS A 77 10.78 15.74 1.11
C LYS A 77 11.07 14.90 -0.13
N VAL A 78 12.30 14.92 -0.61
CA VAL A 78 12.78 14.06 -1.69
C VAL A 78 13.72 13.05 -1.06
N MET A 79 13.20 11.85 -0.83
CA MET A 79 13.84 10.81 -0.04
C MET A 79 14.31 9.67 -0.94
N LYS A 80 15.45 9.06 -0.61
CA LYS A 80 15.87 7.79 -1.18
C LYS A 80 15.40 6.66 -0.27
N ASP A 81 14.69 5.68 -0.85
CA ASP A 81 14.31 4.47 -0.13
C ASP A 81 15.45 3.44 -0.12
N HIS A 82 15.21 2.29 0.51
CA HIS A 82 16.19 1.19 0.59
C HIS A 82 16.46 0.48 -0.74
N TYR A 83 15.73 0.82 -1.80
CA TYR A 83 15.95 0.36 -3.17
C TYR A 83 16.69 1.40 -4.03
N ASP A 84 17.19 2.50 -3.43
CA ASP A 84 17.78 3.66 -4.11
C ASP A 84 16.80 4.35 -5.09
N SER A 85 15.50 4.10 -4.91
CA SER A 85 14.46 4.80 -5.63
C SER A 85 14.23 6.16 -4.96
N THR A 86 14.02 7.20 -5.78
CA THR A 86 13.77 8.55 -5.27
C THR A 86 12.28 8.80 -5.21
N LEU A 87 11.78 9.06 -4.01
CA LEU A 87 10.37 9.35 -3.73
C LEU A 87 10.22 10.79 -3.25
N GLU A 88 9.28 11.51 -3.86
CA GLU A 88 8.86 12.82 -3.35
C GLU A 88 7.61 12.67 -2.49
N HIS A 89 7.66 13.20 -1.27
CA HIS A 89 6.55 13.22 -0.32
C HIS A 89 6.21 14.65 0.06
N ASN A 90 4.96 15.04 -0.14
CA ASN A 90 4.45 16.36 0.19
C ASN A 90 3.51 16.32 1.39
N TYR A 91 3.82 17.14 2.39
CA TYR A 91 3.06 17.20 3.64
C TYR A 91 2.61 18.61 3.95
N LYS A 92 1.30 18.80 4.11
CA LYS A 92 0.74 20.08 4.56
C LYS A 92 0.83 20.20 6.08
N VAL A 93 1.60 21.17 6.58
CA VAL A 93 1.71 21.50 8.00
C VAL A 93 0.38 22.04 8.50
N THR A 94 -0.19 21.38 9.51
CA THR A 94 -1.44 21.82 10.14
C THR A 94 -1.21 22.54 11.46
N TYR A 95 -0.11 22.23 12.14
CA TYR A 95 0.28 22.86 13.39
C TYR A 95 1.78 22.69 13.63
N VAL A 96 2.45 23.72 14.15
CA VAL A 96 3.83 23.59 14.62
C VAL A 96 4.11 24.60 15.75
N ASP A 97 4.75 24.12 16.81
CA ASP A 97 5.33 24.92 17.88
C ASP A 97 6.74 24.41 18.25
N ASP A 98 7.28 24.86 19.38
CA ASP A 98 8.60 24.45 19.88
C ASP A 98 8.69 22.96 20.27
N LYS A 99 7.54 22.28 20.43
CA LYS A 99 7.43 20.92 20.99
C LYS A 99 6.71 19.93 20.10
N THR A 100 5.88 20.39 19.18
CA THR A 100 4.91 19.58 18.45
C THR A 100 4.86 20.01 17.00
N LEU A 101 4.82 19.03 16.11
CA LEU A 101 4.66 19.20 14.69
C LEU A 101 3.52 18.28 14.22
N GLU A 102 2.52 18.86 13.58
CA GLU A 102 1.43 18.13 12.93
C GLU A 102 1.38 18.46 11.45
N TYR A 103 1.21 17.44 10.62
CA TYR A 103 1.06 17.59 9.18
C TYR A 103 0.19 16.49 8.59
N LYS A 104 -0.32 16.71 7.38
CA LYS A 104 -1.09 15.72 6.61
C LYS A 104 -0.38 15.40 5.31
N SER A 105 -0.28 14.12 4.96
CA SER A 105 0.19 13.73 3.62
C SER A 105 -0.80 14.19 2.55
N ILE A 106 -0.28 14.74 1.47
CA ILE A 106 -1.09 15.15 0.32
C ILE A 106 -1.42 13.93 -0.55
N GLU A 107 -0.49 12.98 -0.67
CA GLU A 107 -0.61 11.78 -1.50
C GLU A 107 -1.42 10.65 -0.82
N GLN A 108 -1.23 10.44 0.49
CA GLN A 108 -1.84 9.32 1.23
C GLN A 108 -3.21 9.67 1.80
N HIS A 109 -4.11 10.20 0.97
CA HIS A 109 -5.50 10.51 1.35
C HIS A 109 -5.65 11.39 2.60
N GLY A 110 -4.69 12.27 2.89
CA GLY A 110 -4.76 13.13 4.06
C GLY A 110 -4.38 12.46 5.39
N ALA A 111 -3.63 11.36 5.36
CA ALA A 111 -3.08 10.73 6.56
C ALA A 111 -2.44 11.77 7.49
N GLU A 112 -2.85 11.78 8.76
CA GLU A 112 -2.40 12.77 9.75
C GLU A 112 -1.24 12.22 10.57
N TYR A 113 -0.20 13.03 10.72
CA TYR A 113 0.97 12.71 11.51
C TYR A 113 1.13 13.75 12.60
N ARG A 114 1.49 13.28 13.80
CA ARG A 114 1.86 14.11 14.93
C ARG A 114 3.21 13.64 15.46
N LEU A 115 4.19 14.53 15.40
CA LEU A 115 5.53 14.33 15.92
C LEU A 115 5.80 15.30 17.07
N TYR A 116 6.73 14.93 17.94
CA TYR A 116 7.16 15.73 19.08
C TYR A 116 8.66 15.97 19.05
N LYS A 117 9.08 17.20 19.35
CA LYS A 117 10.49 17.60 19.38
C LYS A 117 11.27 16.74 20.37
N GLU A 118 12.52 16.44 20.02
CA GLU A 118 13.43 15.70 20.88
C GLU A 118 13.53 16.29 22.29
N THR A 119 13.48 15.39 23.27
CA THR A 119 13.89 15.61 24.65
C THR A 119 14.67 14.38 25.11
N PRO A 120 15.52 14.47 26.16
CA PRO A 120 16.23 13.30 26.67
C PRO A 120 15.31 12.12 27.02
N GLU A 121 14.13 12.41 27.59
CA GLU A 121 13.12 11.41 27.92
C GLU A 121 12.52 10.74 26.67
N ARG A 122 12.19 11.52 25.63
CA ARG A 122 11.63 10.95 24.38
C ARG A 122 12.64 10.11 23.64
N LYS A 123 13.90 10.58 23.57
CA LYS A 123 15.00 9.82 22.99
C LYS A 123 15.17 8.49 23.73
N LYS A 124 15.24 8.53 25.07
CA LYS A 124 15.31 7.33 25.91
C LYS A 124 14.15 6.36 25.64
N ASN A 125 12.90 6.85 25.66
CA ASN A 125 11.71 6.02 25.40
C ASN A 125 11.72 5.40 23.99
N PHE A 126 12.26 6.13 23.01
CA PHE A 126 12.42 5.63 21.64
C PHE A 126 13.49 4.53 21.59
N ASP A 127 14.65 4.77 22.20
CA ASP A 127 15.77 3.81 22.24
C ASP A 127 15.39 2.52 23.00
N GLU A 128 14.64 2.61 24.11
CA GLU A 128 14.10 1.45 24.85
C GLU A 128 13.10 0.63 24.02
N PHE A 129 12.30 1.29 23.17
CA PHE A 129 11.43 0.56 22.24
C PHE A 129 12.23 -0.11 21.12
N LEU A 130 13.32 0.52 20.67
CA LEU A 130 14.20 -0.07 19.67
C LEU A 130 14.90 -1.32 20.19
N SER A 131 15.38 -1.31 21.45
CA SER A 131 16.09 -2.43 22.08
C SER A 131 15.22 -3.65 22.39
N GLY A 132 13.89 -3.53 22.28
CA GLY A 132 12.97 -4.67 22.39
C GLY A 132 12.66 -5.12 23.82
N GLU A 133 12.93 -4.30 24.84
CA GLU A 133 12.54 -4.58 26.24
C GLU A 133 11.03 -4.41 26.52
N SER A 134 10.19 -4.41 25.49
CA SER A 134 8.74 -4.33 25.63
C SER A 134 8.18 -5.66 26.17
N VAL A 135 7.59 -5.59 27.37
CA VAL A 135 6.76 -6.60 28.05
C VAL A 135 6.02 -7.50 27.06
N LYS A 136 6.47 -8.75 26.90
CA LYS A 136 5.79 -9.78 26.13
C LYS A 136 4.37 -9.97 26.70
N LYS A 137 3.35 -9.54 25.97
CA LYS A 137 2.00 -10.06 26.20
C LYS A 137 1.97 -11.54 25.81
N PRO A 138 1.19 -12.38 26.52
CA PRO A 138 1.06 -13.78 26.17
C PRO A 138 0.48 -13.90 24.76
N SER A 139 1.26 -14.47 23.84
CA SER A 139 0.80 -14.82 22.50
C SER A 139 -0.28 -15.90 22.60
N LYS A 140 -1.34 -15.77 21.80
CA LYS A 140 -2.29 -16.87 21.61
C LYS A 140 -1.53 -18.10 21.08
N PRO A 141 -1.93 -19.32 21.44
CA PRO A 141 -1.30 -20.53 20.91
C PRO A 141 -1.43 -20.55 19.38
N ARG A 142 -0.29 -20.59 18.69
CA ARG A 142 -0.21 -20.74 17.24
C ARG A 142 -0.83 -22.08 16.83
N SER A 143 -1.72 -22.05 15.84
CA SER A 143 -2.16 -23.27 15.16
C SER A 143 -1.02 -23.76 14.26
N ASN A 144 -0.55 -24.99 14.47
CA ASN A 144 0.44 -25.64 13.59
C ASN A 144 -0.16 -26.17 12.27
N GLN A 145 -1.40 -25.78 11.93
CA GLN A 145 -2.07 -26.26 10.72
C GLN A 145 -1.82 -25.29 9.56
N ARG A 146 -1.24 -25.82 8.47
CA ARG A 146 -1.14 -25.10 7.19
C ARG A 146 -2.54 -24.69 6.74
N PRO A 147 -2.76 -23.43 6.31
CA PRO A 147 -4.05 -23.02 5.76
C PRO A 147 -4.38 -23.84 4.51
N VAL A 148 -5.67 -24.12 4.33
CA VAL A 148 -6.15 -24.82 3.13
C VAL A 148 -6.09 -23.83 1.97
N MET A 149 -5.32 -24.16 0.93
CA MET A 149 -5.19 -23.31 -0.26
C MET A 149 -6.54 -23.16 -0.97
N PRO A 150 -6.85 -21.96 -1.48
CA PRO A 150 -8.04 -21.77 -2.29
C PRO A 150 -7.96 -22.64 -3.54
N MET A 151 -9.10 -23.19 -3.97
CA MET A 151 -9.18 -23.87 -5.25
C MET A 151 -9.57 -22.86 -6.32
N PHE A 152 -8.69 -22.66 -7.28
CA PHE A 152 -8.95 -21.87 -8.48
C PHE A 152 -9.43 -22.77 -9.61
N ASN A 153 -10.21 -22.18 -10.50
CA ASN A 153 -10.46 -22.68 -11.84
C ASN A 153 -9.17 -22.57 -12.68
N SER A 154 -9.28 -22.71 -13.99
CA SER A 154 -8.17 -22.49 -14.91
C SER A 154 -8.69 -22.06 -16.27
N ALA A 155 -7.84 -21.39 -17.05
CA ALA A 155 -8.08 -21.26 -18.48
C ALA A 155 -8.05 -22.67 -19.11
N LYS A 156 -9.15 -23.05 -19.76
CA LYS A 156 -9.31 -24.36 -20.41
C LYS A 156 -9.42 -24.20 -21.92
N THR A 157 -9.07 -25.26 -22.63
CA THR A 157 -9.31 -25.37 -24.07
C THR A 157 -10.77 -25.11 -24.41
N GLY A 158 -11.00 -24.30 -25.43
CA GLY A 158 -12.33 -23.95 -25.92
C GLY A 158 -13.02 -22.80 -25.19
N MET A 159 -12.44 -22.24 -24.12
CA MET A 159 -12.93 -20.98 -23.55
C MET A 159 -12.68 -19.83 -24.51
N SER A 160 -13.61 -18.88 -24.58
CA SER A 160 -13.41 -17.58 -25.20
C SER A 160 -12.54 -16.66 -24.33
N PRO A 161 -11.93 -15.60 -24.90
CA PRO A 161 -11.19 -14.62 -24.11
C PRO A 161 -12.00 -14.01 -22.96
N GLN A 162 -13.29 -13.73 -23.21
CA GLN A 162 -14.22 -13.20 -22.21
C GLN A 162 -14.38 -14.17 -21.03
N GLU A 163 -14.61 -15.45 -21.29
CA GLU A 163 -14.76 -16.46 -20.24
C GLU A 163 -13.48 -16.61 -19.41
N VAL A 164 -12.30 -16.49 -20.04
CA VAL A 164 -11.01 -16.50 -19.32
C VAL A 164 -10.92 -15.31 -18.37
N VAL A 165 -11.28 -14.11 -18.81
CA VAL A 165 -11.27 -12.89 -17.98
C VAL A 165 -12.27 -12.97 -16.84
N GLU A 166 -13.51 -13.40 -17.11
CA GLU A 166 -14.54 -13.56 -16.06
C GLU A 166 -14.12 -14.56 -14.98
N HIS A 167 -13.49 -15.66 -15.38
CA HIS A 167 -12.96 -16.65 -14.44
C HIS A 167 -11.76 -16.13 -13.67
N PHE A 168 -10.84 -15.41 -14.31
CA PHE A 168 -9.72 -14.77 -13.62
C PHE A 168 -10.22 -13.79 -12.54
N ILE A 169 -11.17 -12.91 -12.87
CA ILE A 169 -11.76 -11.95 -11.92
C ILE A 169 -12.38 -12.67 -10.72
N ALA A 170 -13.13 -13.75 -10.98
CA ALA A 170 -13.77 -14.53 -9.91
C ALA A 170 -12.74 -15.19 -8.98
N ASP A 171 -11.70 -15.81 -9.55
CA ASP A 171 -10.67 -16.49 -8.77
C ASP A 171 -9.73 -15.50 -8.07
N TYR A 172 -9.50 -14.33 -8.66
CA TYR A 172 -8.80 -13.22 -7.99
C TYR A 172 -9.57 -12.74 -6.75
N GLU A 173 -10.90 -12.61 -6.82
CA GLU A 173 -11.73 -12.26 -5.66
C GLU A 173 -11.63 -13.32 -4.54
N VAL A 174 -11.56 -14.61 -4.92
CA VAL A 174 -11.32 -15.72 -3.98
C VAL A 174 -9.93 -15.62 -3.34
N TRP A 175 -8.89 -15.42 -4.14
CA TRP A 175 -7.53 -15.22 -3.65
C TRP A 175 -7.45 -14.03 -2.68
N ASN A 176 -7.97 -12.87 -3.06
CA ASN A 176 -7.94 -11.67 -2.22
C ASN A 176 -8.67 -11.92 -0.88
N SER A 177 -9.80 -12.63 -0.91
CA SER A 177 -10.55 -13.00 0.30
C SER A 177 -9.76 -13.94 1.19
N PHE A 178 -9.12 -14.97 0.62
CA PHE A 178 -8.20 -15.87 1.32
C PHE A 178 -7.06 -15.08 1.97
N SER A 179 -6.42 -14.17 1.24
CA SER A 179 -5.32 -13.34 1.73
C SER A 179 -5.74 -12.42 2.89
N CYS A 180 -6.94 -11.83 2.82
CA CYS A 180 -7.46 -11.01 3.92
C CYS A 180 -7.74 -11.81 5.19
N GLN A 181 -8.20 -13.06 5.08
CA GLN A 181 -8.46 -13.93 6.23
C GLN A 181 -7.18 -14.36 6.96
N LEU A 182 -6.07 -14.28 6.27
CA LEU A 182 -4.77 -14.82 6.63
C LEU A 182 -3.80 -13.77 7.21
N ASN A 183 -4.21 -12.50 7.24
CA ASN A 183 -3.34 -11.34 7.48
C ASN A 183 -2.91 -11.10 8.96
N ASP A 184 -2.57 -12.14 9.72
CA ASP A 184 -2.17 -12.03 11.13
C ASP A 184 -0.74 -12.54 11.46
N ASP A 185 0.01 -13.16 10.52
CA ASP A 185 1.35 -13.73 10.78
C ASP A 185 2.23 -13.80 9.50
N ASN A 186 3.55 -13.57 9.61
CA ASN A 186 4.51 -13.60 8.47
C ASN A 186 4.60 -14.96 7.75
N VAL A 187 4.40 -16.07 8.46
CA VAL A 187 4.34 -17.44 7.86
C VAL A 187 3.16 -17.55 6.88
N VAL A 188 2.20 -16.65 6.99
CA VAL A 188 0.99 -16.65 6.19
C VAL A 188 1.15 -15.87 4.89
N LEU A 189 2.10 -14.92 4.82
CA LEU A 189 2.41 -14.19 3.59
C LEU A 189 2.98 -15.12 2.51
N ASP A 190 3.75 -16.15 2.89
CA ASP A 190 4.23 -17.17 1.95
C ASP A 190 3.06 -17.92 1.28
N PHE A 191 2.02 -18.28 2.05
CA PHE A 191 0.84 -18.93 1.48
C PHE A 191 0.00 -18.01 0.61
N VAL A 192 -0.07 -16.72 0.96
CA VAL A 192 -0.70 -15.70 0.11
C VAL A 192 0.03 -15.56 -1.22
N HIS A 193 1.36 -15.51 -1.17
CA HIS A 193 2.20 -15.46 -2.37
C HIS A 193 2.06 -16.74 -3.21
N GLU A 194 2.16 -17.92 -2.59
CA GLU A 194 1.98 -19.22 -3.26
C GLU A 194 0.62 -19.30 -3.95
N ALA A 195 -0.44 -18.87 -3.29
CA ALA A 195 -1.79 -18.82 -3.87
C ALA A 195 -1.86 -17.82 -5.04
N TYR A 196 -1.20 -16.67 -4.93
CA TYR A 196 -1.15 -15.70 -6.02
C TYR A 196 -0.42 -16.27 -7.24
N GLN A 197 0.73 -16.94 -7.04
CA GLN A 197 1.46 -17.57 -8.13
C GLN A 197 0.64 -18.68 -8.80
N ASP A 198 -0.05 -19.53 -8.03
CA ASP A 198 -0.95 -20.57 -8.60
C ASP A 198 -2.07 -19.95 -9.44
N LEU A 199 -2.68 -18.85 -8.96
CA LEU A 199 -3.67 -18.09 -9.75
C LEU A 199 -3.06 -17.59 -11.07
N LEU A 200 -1.90 -16.94 -11.02
CA LEU A 200 -1.25 -16.41 -12.22
C LEU A 200 -0.87 -17.52 -13.21
N ASP A 201 -0.35 -18.65 -12.75
CA ASP A 201 0.06 -19.76 -13.61
C ASP A 201 -1.13 -20.39 -14.36
N ARG A 202 -2.33 -20.32 -13.77
CA ARG A 202 -3.57 -20.84 -14.38
C ARG A 202 -4.09 -19.98 -15.51
N TYR A 203 -3.91 -18.67 -15.43
CA TYR A 203 -4.54 -17.70 -16.33
C TYR A 203 -3.58 -16.96 -17.25
N CYS A 204 -2.33 -16.78 -16.83
CA CYS A 204 -1.39 -15.89 -17.51
C CYS A 204 -0.38 -16.67 -18.36
N ALA A 205 0.21 -15.98 -19.33
CA ALA A 205 1.34 -16.49 -20.09
C ALA A 205 2.57 -16.66 -19.18
N ALA A 206 3.44 -17.60 -19.53
CA ALA A 206 4.71 -17.79 -18.81
C ALA A 206 5.69 -16.64 -19.10
N GLY A 207 6.55 -16.33 -18.14
CA GLY A 207 7.63 -15.34 -18.34
C GLY A 207 7.21 -13.88 -18.29
N LEU A 208 6.00 -13.57 -17.81
CA LEU A 208 5.59 -12.19 -17.54
C LEU A 208 6.40 -11.59 -16.40
N ASP A 209 6.74 -10.30 -16.55
CA ASP A 209 7.28 -9.50 -15.45
C ASP A 209 6.12 -9.16 -14.51
N ARG A 210 5.97 -9.97 -13.46
CA ARG A 210 4.85 -9.90 -12.50
C ARG A 210 5.14 -8.79 -11.50
N GLN A 211 4.25 -7.82 -11.39
CA GLN A 211 4.27 -6.86 -10.30
C GLN A 211 3.98 -7.54 -8.96
N GLY A 212 4.31 -6.84 -7.88
CA GLY A 212 3.98 -7.29 -6.54
C GLY A 212 2.48 -7.40 -6.33
N TYR A 213 2.06 -8.32 -5.45
CA TYR A 213 0.65 -8.49 -5.11
C TYR A 213 0.23 -7.53 -4.00
N SER A 214 -1.00 -7.04 -4.07
CA SER A 214 -1.66 -6.34 -2.96
C SER A 214 -3.07 -6.88 -2.79
N PHE A 215 -3.53 -7.01 -1.55
CA PHE A 215 -4.86 -7.48 -1.22
C PHE A 215 -5.47 -6.60 -0.13
N ARG A 216 -6.80 -6.49 -0.15
CA ARG A 216 -7.54 -5.66 0.82
C ARG A 216 -8.99 -6.13 0.93
N ASN A 217 -9.68 -5.71 1.98
CA ASN A 217 -11.08 -6.08 2.23
C ASN A 217 -12.03 -5.76 1.06
N GLN A 218 -11.67 -4.80 0.19
CA GLN A 218 -12.37 -4.51 -1.05
C GLN A 218 -11.47 -4.84 -2.24
N SER A 219 -11.53 -6.07 -2.76
CA SER A 219 -10.73 -6.53 -3.91
C SER A 219 -10.77 -5.52 -5.08
N HIS A 220 -9.63 -5.38 -5.78
CA HIS A 220 -9.55 -4.58 -7.01
C HIS A 220 -10.41 -5.12 -8.14
N HIS A 221 -10.57 -6.44 -8.19
CA HIS A 221 -11.40 -7.17 -9.15
C HIS A 221 -12.47 -7.93 -8.39
N ARG A 222 -13.73 -7.69 -8.73
CA ARG A 222 -14.88 -8.33 -8.09
C ARG A 222 -15.93 -8.65 -9.12
N LYS A 223 -16.35 -9.91 -9.19
CA LYS A 223 -17.29 -10.36 -10.21
C LYS A 223 -18.63 -9.60 -10.16
N ALA A 224 -19.06 -9.22 -8.96
CA ALA A 224 -20.32 -8.49 -8.78
C ALA A 224 -20.26 -7.02 -9.25
N HIS A 225 -19.06 -6.47 -9.48
CA HIS A 225 -18.85 -5.05 -9.71
C HIS A 225 -18.05 -4.74 -10.97
N GLU A 226 -17.42 -5.75 -11.56
CA GLU A 226 -16.65 -5.67 -12.80
C GLU A 226 -17.36 -6.42 -13.91
N HIS A 227 -17.55 -5.76 -15.05
CA HIS A 227 -18.24 -6.32 -16.20
C HIS A 227 -17.48 -6.03 -17.49
N ILE A 228 -17.55 -6.95 -18.46
CA ILE A 228 -16.97 -6.76 -19.78
C ILE A 228 -17.78 -5.72 -20.55
N VAL A 229 -17.10 -4.67 -21.02
CA VAL A 229 -17.71 -3.61 -21.84
C VAL A 229 -17.40 -3.78 -23.33
N SER A 230 -16.27 -4.42 -23.66
CA SER A 230 -15.98 -4.78 -25.05
C SER A 230 -15.01 -5.95 -25.14
N SER A 231 -15.06 -6.66 -26.27
CA SER A 231 -14.09 -7.69 -26.64
C SER A 231 -13.78 -7.56 -28.12
N LYS A 232 -12.49 -7.63 -28.47
CA LYS A 232 -11.99 -7.70 -29.84
C LYS A 232 -11.05 -8.88 -29.94
N ILE A 233 -11.27 -9.73 -30.94
CA ILE A 233 -10.47 -10.92 -31.18
C ILE A 233 -9.93 -10.80 -32.61
N ASP A 234 -8.62 -10.94 -32.75
CA ASP A 234 -7.93 -10.96 -34.04
C ASP A 234 -6.98 -12.17 -34.05
N SER A 235 -7.42 -13.24 -34.72
CA SER A 235 -6.68 -14.51 -34.78
C SER A 235 -6.32 -15.07 -33.39
N ASP A 236 -5.05 -14.95 -32.99
CA ASP A 236 -4.42 -15.49 -31.80
C ASP A 236 -4.17 -14.42 -30.73
N ILE A 237 -4.68 -13.20 -30.93
CA ILE A 237 -4.67 -12.13 -29.94
C ILE A 237 -6.10 -11.66 -29.63
N ALA A 238 -6.32 -11.25 -28.39
CA ALA A 238 -7.59 -10.67 -27.97
C ALA A 238 -7.38 -9.53 -26.98
N LEU A 239 -8.28 -8.54 -27.05
CA LEU A 239 -8.40 -7.45 -26.09
C LEU A 239 -9.79 -7.53 -25.48
N VAL A 240 -9.86 -7.75 -24.17
CA VAL A 240 -11.08 -7.69 -23.39
C VAL A 240 -11.01 -6.48 -22.47
N VAL A 241 -11.99 -5.58 -22.56
CA VAL A 241 -12.04 -4.38 -21.74
C VAL A 241 -13.15 -4.56 -20.71
N THR A 242 -12.84 -4.30 -19.44
CA THR A 242 -13.81 -4.34 -18.35
C THR A 242 -13.98 -2.96 -17.70
N HIS A 243 -15.08 -2.82 -16.98
CA HIS A 243 -15.38 -1.66 -16.17
C HIS A 243 -15.78 -2.11 -14.76
N HIS A 244 -15.01 -1.69 -13.77
CA HIS A 244 -15.26 -1.99 -12.36
C HIS A 244 -15.85 -0.76 -11.67
N THR A 245 -17.02 -0.93 -11.06
CA THR A 245 -17.72 0.15 -10.34
C THR A 245 -17.68 -0.10 -8.84
N LYS A 246 -17.25 0.89 -8.07
CA LYS A 246 -17.22 0.80 -6.60
C LYS A 246 -17.79 2.07 -5.98
N ARG A 247 -18.55 1.89 -4.90
CA ARG A 247 -19.10 3.00 -4.12
C ARG A 247 -18.34 3.12 -2.80
N LEU A 248 -17.81 4.31 -2.53
CA LEU A 248 -17.14 4.63 -1.27
C LEU A 248 -17.83 5.84 -0.64
N GLY A 249 -18.68 5.57 0.36
CA GLY A 249 -19.58 6.56 0.94
C GLY A 249 -20.62 7.03 -0.09
N ASP A 250 -20.65 8.33 -0.34
CA ASP A 250 -21.57 8.97 -1.30
C ASP A 250 -20.95 9.22 -2.68
N LYS A 251 -19.76 8.64 -2.94
CA LYS A 251 -19.07 8.78 -4.22
C LYS A 251 -19.01 7.45 -4.95
N ASP A 252 -19.35 7.50 -6.22
CA ASP A 252 -19.15 6.40 -7.17
C ASP A 252 -17.79 6.60 -7.85
N TYR A 253 -17.02 5.52 -7.88
CA TYR A 253 -15.75 5.42 -8.55
C TYR A 253 -15.86 4.34 -9.61
N SER A 254 -15.12 4.52 -10.70
CA SER A 254 -15.03 3.50 -11.72
C SER A 254 -13.63 3.39 -12.27
N ASP A 255 -13.16 2.16 -12.42
CA ASP A 255 -11.86 1.83 -12.98
C ASP A 255 -12.09 1.05 -14.29
N THR A 256 -11.31 1.35 -15.34
CA THR A 256 -11.32 0.58 -16.60
C THR A 256 -10.07 -0.27 -16.66
N TYR A 257 -10.23 -1.55 -17.02
CA TYR A 257 -9.10 -2.45 -17.23
C TYR A 257 -9.09 -2.99 -18.66
N GLU A 258 -7.88 -3.19 -19.19
CA GLU A 258 -7.63 -3.87 -20.45
C GLU A 258 -6.88 -5.18 -20.20
N TYR A 259 -7.53 -6.28 -20.52
CA TYR A 259 -6.93 -7.61 -20.54
C TYR A 259 -6.47 -7.90 -21.96
N HIS A 260 -5.16 -8.06 -22.13
CA HIS A 260 -4.56 -8.49 -23.38
C HIS A 260 -4.31 -9.98 -23.29
N LEU A 261 -4.80 -10.76 -24.24
CA LEU A 261 -4.71 -12.21 -24.25
C LEU A 261 -4.05 -12.71 -25.53
N GLN A 262 -3.36 -13.83 -25.40
CA GLN A 262 -2.77 -14.59 -26.50
C GLN A 262 -3.28 -16.03 -26.49
N TYR A 263 -3.51 -16.59 -27.66
CA TYR A 263 -3.88 -17.99 -27.81
C TYR A 263 -2.62 -18.86 -27.86
N ILE A 264 -2.37 -19.59 -26.78
CA ILE A 264 -1.14 -20.38 -26.57
C ILE A 264 -1.53 -21.80 -26.16
N ASN A 265 -0.97 -22.81 -26.84
CA ASN A 265 -1.18 -24.22 -26.55
C ASN A 265 -2.68 -24.57 -26.39
N ASP A 266 -3.48 -24.19 -27.39
CA ASP A 266 -4.93 -24.43 -27.45
C ASP A 266 -5.77 -23.75 -26.35
N SER A 267 -5.24 -22.70 -25.70
CA SER A 267 -5.95 -21.95 -24.67
C SER A 267 -5.62 -20.45 -24.71
N TRP A 268 -6.59 -19.60 -24.36
CA TRP A 268 -6.31 -18.17 -24.16
C TRP A 268 -5.60 -17.95 -22.83
N LYS A 269 -4.55 -17.13 -22.85
CA LYS A 269 -3.75 -16.74 -21.69
C LYS A 269 -3.61 -15.23 -21.63
N ILE A 270 -3.74 -14.66 -20.44
CA ILE A 270 -3.54 -13.22 -20.21
C ILE A 270 -2.04 -12.94 -20.34
N SER A 271 -1.68 -12.02 -21.24
CA SER A 271 -0.30 -11.58 -21.47
C SER A 271 -0.02 -10.19 -20.88
N SER A 272 -1.06 -9.40 -20.56
CA SER A 272 -0.95 -8.11 -19.87
C SER A 272 -2.32 -7.71 -19.30
N LEU A 273 -2.31 -7.00 -18.18
CA LEU A 273 -3.48 -6.41 -17.56
C LEU A 273 -3.17 -4.95 -17.23
N LEU A 274 -3.85 -4.04 -17.91
CA LEU A 274 -3.60 -2.60 -17.75
C LEU A 274 -4.77 -1.94 -17.04
N ALA A 275 -4.49 -1.17 -15.99
CA ALA A 275 -5.41 -0.17 -15.48
C ALA A 275 -5.31 1.09 -16.36
N VAL A 276 -6.46 1.62 -16.79
CA VAL A 276 -6.54 2.79 -17.67
C VAL A 276 -6.99 4.01 -16.87
N PHE A 277 -6.16 5.05 -16.86
CA PHE A 277 -6.40 6.32 -16.18
C PHE A 277 -6.31 7.47 -17.18
N ASP A 278 -7.45 8.07 -17.56
CA ASP A 278 -7.51 9.11 -18.59
C ASP A 278 -6.82 8.70 -19.90
N SER A 279 -5.56 9.12 -20.11
CA SER A 279 -4.72 8.77 -21.26
C SER A 279 -3.55 7.82 -20.92
N GLU A 280 -3.36 7.47 -19.65
CA GLU A 280 -2.29 6.63 -19.16
C GLU A 280 -2.76 5.19 -18.98
N LYS A 281 -1.83 4.25 -19.17
CA LYS A 281 -2.03 2.83 -18.95
C LYS A 281 -0.90 2.32 -18.08
N VAL A 282 -1.27 1.64 -16.99
CA VAL A 282 -0.31 1.10 -16.02
C VAL A 282 -0.55 -0.40 -15.90
N GLU A 283 0.50 -1.19 -16.08
CA GLU A 283 0.46 -2.63 -15.85
C GLU A 283 0.08 -2.92 -14.39
N CYS A 284 -0.72 -3.96 -14.16
CA CYS A 284 -1.18 -4.33 -12.81
C CYS A 284 -1.33 -5.84 -12.58
N LEU A 285 -0.69 -6.69 -13.39
CA LEU A 285 -0.47 -8.11 -13.12
C LEU A 285 0.68 -8.35 -12.14
#